data_AF-A0A9W5R5L3-F1
#
_entry.id   AF-A0A9W5R5L3-F1
#
_cell.length_a   1.000
_cell.length_b   1.000
_cell.length_c   1.000
_cell.angle_alpha   90.00
_cell.angle_beta   90.00
_cell.angle_gamma   90.00
#
_symmetry.space_group_name_H-M   'P 1'
#
loop_
_entity.id
_entity.type
_entity.pdbx_description
1 polymer ?
#
loop_
_entity_poly.entity_id
_entity_poly.type
_entity_poly.pdbx_seq_one_letter_code
_entity_poly.pdbx_strand_id
1 'polypeptide(L)'
;MKNHIKVNGKILQTNKKWSHLKQKQRERISNWLREEYHKFVQIHGRIPKKQEHEDIVDAVIDKIEEAEIWIPHWEVKGYYMRKHAKWYRKIGGI
;
A
#
# COMPACT_ATOMS: atom_id res chain seq x y z
N MET A 1 12.67 23.68 3.68
CA MET A 1 12.10 22.91 4.80
C MET A 1 12.81 21.56 4.89
N LYS A 2 13.26 21.15 6.10
CA LYS A 2 13.93 19.86 6.31
C LYS A 2 12.87 18.77 6.43
N ASN A 3 12.74 17.92 5.42
CA ASN A 3 11.72 16.86 5.37
C ASN A 3 12.27 15.55 5.94
N HIS A 4 13.00 15.58 7.05
CA HIS A 4 13.71 14.43 7.58
C HIS A 4 13.43 14.31 9.08
N ILE A 5 12.89 13.17 9.53
CA ILE A 5 12.76 12.82 10.95
C ILE A 5 13.78 11.76 11.31
N LYS A 6 14.36 11.84 12.51
CA LYS A 6 15.19 10.76 13.05
C LYS A 6 14.28 9.84 13.86
N VAL A 7 14.18 8.58 13.45
CA VAL A 7 13.50 7.53 14.23
C VAL A 7 14.51 6.40 14.42
N ASN A 8 14.77 6.00 15.67
CA ASN A 8 15.73 4.95 16.04
C ASN A 8 17.11 5.09 15.35
N GLY A 9 17.66 6.31 15.28
CA GLY A 9 18.96 6.58 14.66
C GLY A 9 18.99 6.62 13.13
N LYS A 10 17.90 6.24 12.44
CA LYS A 10 17.77 6.33 10.98
C LYS A 10 17.15 7.68 10.57
N ILE A 11 17.73 8.34 9.56
CA ILE A 11 17.18 9.58 8.96
C ILE A 11 16.12 9.18 7.93
N LEU A 12 14.86 9.45 8.25
CA LEU A 12 13.71 9.11 7.43
C LEU A 12 13.18 10.34 6.70
N GLN A 13 13.13 10.28 5.38
CA GLN A 13 12.57 11.36 4.57
C GLN A 13 11.05 11.40 4.69
N THR A 14 10.48 12.37 5.39
CA THR A 14 9.04 12.54 5.58
C THR A 14 8.30 12.92 4.29
N ASN A 15 9.02 13.43 3.29
CA ASN A 15 8.48 13.77 1.96
C ASN A 15 8.72 12.69 0.91
N LYS A 16 9.05 11.45 1.31
CA LYS A 16 9.26 10.36 0.35
C LYS A 16 7.94 10.07 -0.39
N LYS A 17 7.93 10.31 -1.70
CA LYS A 17 6.79 10.04 -2.58
C LYS A 17 6.89 8.64 -3.18
N TRP A 18 5.76 8.07 -3.58
CA TRP A 18 5.68 6.83 -4.35
C TRP A 18 6.57 6.86 -5.60
N SER A 19 6.67 8.00 -6.28
CA SER A 19 7.54 8.18 -7.45
C SER A 19 9.03 8.01 -7.13
N HIS A 20 9.46 8.21 -5.88
CA HIS A 20 10.84 8.05 -5.43
C HIS A 20 11.20 6.61 -5.05
N LEU A 21 10.25 5.67 -5.08
CA LEU A 21 10.53 4.25 -4.91
C LEU A 21 11.16 3.66 -6.18
N LYS A 22 12.08 2.71 -6.00
CA LYS A 22 12.62 1.93 -7.12
C LYS A 22 11.48 1.16 -7.79
N GLN A 23 11.57 0.94 -9.10
CA GLN A 23 10.55 0.21 -9.85
C GLN A 23 10.19 -1.14 -9.21
N LYS A 24 11.21 -1.96 -8.88
CA LYS A 24 11.02 -3.24 -8.19
C LYS A 24 10.27 -3.12 -6.85
N GLN A 25 10.50 -2.05 -6.09
CA GLN A 25 9.79 -1.80 -4.83
C GLN A 25 8.32 -1.46 -5.09
N ARG A 26 8.04 -0.60 -6.08
CA ARG A 26 6.66 -0.25 -6.47
C ARG A 26 5.89 -1.47 -6.96
N GLU A 27 6.51 -2.31 -7.77
CA GLU A 27 5.92 -3.57 -8.26
C GLU A 27 5.62 -4.52 -7.10
N ARG A 28 6.58 -4.71 -6.18
CA ARG A 28 6.40 -5.54 -4.99
C ARG A 28 5.24 -5.06 -4.12
N ILE A 29 5.18 -3.76 -3.81
CA ILE A 29 4.09 -3.18 -3.01
C ILE A 29 2.75 -3.29 -3.75
N SER A 30 2.74 -3.01 -5.06
CA SER A 30 1.52 -3.16 -5.87
C SER A 30 1.01 -4.59 -5.89
N ASN A 31 1.90 -5.59 -5.91
CA ASN A 31 1.52 -7.00 -5.87
C ASN A 31 0.91 -7.36 -4.50
N TRP A 32 1.55 -6.97 -3.40
CA TRP A 32 1.00 -7.20 -2.06
C TRP A 32 -0.38 -6.56 -1.84
N LEU A 33 -0.55 -5.30 -2.25
CA LEU A 33 -1.85 -4.63 -2.17
C LEU A 33 -2.93 -5.35 -2.98
N ARG A 34 -2.55 -5.85 -4.17
CA ARG A 34 -3.46 -6.59 -5.02
C ARG A 34 -3.79 -7.95 -4.41
N GLU A 35 -2.81 -8.67 -3.87
CA GLU A 35 -3.00 -9.97 -3.22
C GLU A 35 -3.92 -9.87 -2.01
N GLU A 36 -3.69 -8.92 -1.10
CA GLU A 36 -4.57 -8.73 0.07
C GLU A 36 -5.98 -8.28 -0.33
N TYR A 37 -6.10 -7.41 -1.34
CA TYR A 37 -7.41 -7.04 -1.89
C TYR A 37 -8.15 -8.25 -2.48
N HIS A 38 -7.48 -9.05 -3.31
CA HIS A 38 -8.06 -10.25 -3.90
C HIS A 38 -8.46 -11.27 -2.83
N LYS A 39 -7.59 -11.51 -1.84
CA LYS A 39 -7.86 -12.39 -0.71
C LYS A 39 -9.12 -11.95 0.05
N PHE A 40 -9.23 -10.65 0.33
CA PHE A 40 -10.44 -10.09 0.95
C PHE A 40 -11.68 -10.39 0.12
N VAL A 41 -11.67 -10.06 -1.18
CA VAL A 41 -12.83 -10.26 -2.06
C VAL A 41 -13.21 -11.73 -2.16
N GLN A 42 -12.23 -12.64 -2.23
CA GLN A 42 -12.46 -14.09 -2.26
C GLN A 42 -13.08 -14.62 -0.97
N ILE A 43 -12.62 -14.16 0.19
CA ILE A 43 -13.13 -14.60 1.50
C ILE A 43 -14.54 -14.06 1.75
N HIS A 44 -14.78 -12.79 1.43
CA HIS A 44 -16.03 -12.12 1.77
C HIS A 44 -17.08 -12.11 0.65
N GLY A 45 -16.70 -12.44 -0.58
CA GLY A 45 -17.59 -12.42 -1.75
C GLY A 45 -18.10 -11.01 -2.12
N ARG A 46 -17.46 -9.95 -1.63
CA ARG A 46 -17.85 -8.55 -1.85
C ARG A 46 -16.65 -7.61 -1.84
N ILE A 47 -16.88 -6.38 -2.28
CA ILE A 47 -15.88 -5.31 -2.14
C ILE A 47 -15.68 -4.90 -0.67
N PRO A 48 -14.47 -4.45 -0.30
CA PRO A 48 -14.23 -3.89 1.03
C PRO A 48 -15.01 -2.58 1.24
N LYS A 49 -15.37 -2.31 2.49
CA LYS A 49 -15.90 -1.03 2.97
C LYS A 49 -14.75 -0.09 3.33
N LYS A 50 -15.08 1.16 3.67
CA LYS A 50 -14.10 2.20 4.01
C LYS A 50 -13.08 1.75 5.06
N GLN A 51 -13.51 1.11 6.15
CA GLN A 51 -12.59 0.65 7.20
C GLN A 51 -11.73 -0.53 6.73
N GLU A 52 -12.33 -1.47 6.01
CA GLU A 52 -11.64 -2.67 5.52
C GLU A 52 -10.58 -2.33 4.46
N HIS A 53 -10.75 -1.21 3.75
CA HIS A 53 -9.70 -0.66 2.91
C HIS A 53 -8.47 -0.19 3.70
N GLU A 54 -8.66 0.37 4.90
CA GLU A 54 -7.54 0.72 5.78
C GLU A 54 -6.84 -0.56 6.25
N ASP A 55 -7.60 -1.55 6.71
CA ASP A 55 -7.05 -2.81 7.22
C ASP A 55 -6.20 -3.54 6.15
N ILE A 56 -6.63 -3.52 4.88
CA ILE A 56 -5.85 -4.04 3.75
C ILE A 56 -4.56 -3.26 3.54
N VAL A 57 -4.58 -1.93 3.67
CA VAL A 57 -3.39 -1.09 3.52
C VAL A 57 -2.44 -1.32 4.68
N ASP A 58 -2.94 -1.38 5.91
CA ASP A 58 -2.16 -1.60 7.13
C ASP A 58 -1.42 -2.94 7.09
N ALA A 59 -2.10 -4.01 6.67
CA ALA A 59 -1.45 -5.32 6.48
C ALA A 59 -0.31 -5.30 5.44
N VAL A 60 -0.33 -4.37 4.48
CA VAL A 60 0.76 -4.20 3.51
C VAL A 60 1.84 -3.25 4.03
N ILE A 61 1.49 -2.30 4.90
CA ILE A 61 2.46 -1.44 5.59
C ILE A 61 3.37 -2.29 6.47
N ASP A 62 2.83 -3.25 7.20
CA ASP A 62 3.65 -4.19 7.99
C ASP A 62 4.69 -4.91 7.11
N LYS A 63 4.27 -5.42 5.94
CA LYS A 63 5.18 -6.06 4.96
C LYS A 63 6.21 -5.10 4.37
N ILE A 64 5.86 -3.82 4.22
CA ILE A 64 6.75 -2.76 3.74
C ILE A 64 7.83 -2.45 4.78
N GLU A 65 7.45 -2.37 6.05
CA GLU A 65 8.36 -2.16 7.18
C GLU A 65 9.30 -3.35 7.36
N GLU A 66 8.78 -4.58 7.30
CA GLU A 66 9.59 -5.81 7.31
C GLU A 66 10.59 -5.87 6.16
N ALA A 67 10.23 -5.34 4.98
CA ALA A 67 11.12 -5.27 3.82
C ALA A 67 12.09 -4.06 3.87
N GLU A 68 12.11 -3.31 4.97
CA GLU A 68 12.90 -2.10 5.19
C GLU A 68 12.69 -1.03 4.10
N ILE A 69 11.49 -0.94 3.53
CA ILE A 69 11.14 0.06 2.52
C ILE A 69 10.51 1.26 3.20
N TRP A 70 11.25 2.36 3.32
CA TRP A 70 10.66 3.60 3.83
C TRP A 70 9.73 4.30 2.82
N ILE A 71 8.45 4.39 3.15
CA ILE A 71 7.43 5.20 2.48
C ILE A 71 6.33 5.61 3.46
N PRO A 72 5.82 6.86 3.44
CA PRO A 72 4.71 7.26 4.29
C PRO A 72 3.43 6.47 3.99
N HIS A 73 2.68 6.11 5.03
CA HIS A 73 1.40 5.39 4.94
C HIS A 73 0.44 6.01 3.91
N TRP A 74 0.25 7.33 3.98
CA TRP A 74 -0.70 8.05 3.12
C TRP A 74 -0.34 7.97 1.62
N GLU A 75 0.93 7.79 1.26
CA GLU A 75 1.35 7.57 -0.13
C GLU A 75 0.92 6.19 -0.62
N VAL A 76 1.08 5.16 0.21
CA VAL A 76 0.65 3.79 -0.10
C VAL A 76 -0.87 3.72 -0.20
N LYS A 77 -1.59 4.30 0.76
CA LYS A 77 -3.05 4.44 0.75
C LYS A 77 -3.53 5.19 -0.49
N GLY A 78 -2.89 6.33 -0.81
CA GLY A 78 -3.23 7.11 -2.00
C GLY A 78 -3.00 6.35 -3.31
N TYR A 79 -1.97 5.51 -3.38
CA TYR A 79 -1.78 4.60 -4.51
C TYR A 79 -2.88 3.54 -4.58
N TYR A 80 -3.15 2.86 -3.46
CA TYR A 80 -4.18 1.83 -3.34
C TYR A 80 -5.56 2.31 -3.77
N MET A 81 -6.00 3.47 -3.24
CA MET A 81 -7.31 4.05 -3.54
C MET A 81 -7.49 4.34 -5.04
N ARG A 82 -6.42 4.68 -5.76
CA ARG A 82 -6.45 4.88 -7.23
C ARG A 82 -6.48 3.57 -8.02
N LYS A 83 -6.08 2.44 -7.43
CA LYS A 83 -5.89 1.16 -8.12
C LYS A 83 -6.96 0.11 -7.80
N HIS A 84 -7.53 0.10 -6.60
CA HIS A 84 -8.45 -0.96 -6.16
C HIS A 84 -9.64 -1.16 -7.12
N ALA A 85 -10.22 -0.06 -7.62
CA ALA A 85 -11.31 -0.12 -8.59
C ALA A 85 -10.92 -0.83 -9.91
N LYS A 86 -9.66 -0.72 -10.34
CA LYS A 86 -9.13 -1.44 -11.51
C LYS A 86 -8.91 -2.93 -11.20
N TRP A 87 -8.49 -3.26 -9.99
CA TRP A 87 -8.34 -4.66 -9.57
C TRP A 87 -9.70 -5.36 -9.49
N TYR A 88 -10.72 -4.68 -8.97
CA TYR A 88 -12.10 -5.18 -8.98
C TYR A 88 -12.56 -5.56 -10.39
N ARG A 89 -12.46 -4.64 -11.36
CA ARG A 89 -12.87 -4.91 -12.75
C ARG A 89 -12.15 -6.09 -13.39
N LYS A 90 -10.91 -6.38 -12.96
CA LYS A 90 -10.08 -7.47 -13.49
C LYS A 90 -10.38 -8.83 -12.83
N ILE A 91 -11.03 -8.83 -11.68
CA ILE A 91 -11.54 -10.06 -11.03
C ILE A 91 -12.72 -10.65 -11.81
N GLY A 92 -13.27 -9.91 -12.77
CA GLY A 92 -14.56 -10.19 -13.38
C GLY A 92 -15.59 -9.46 -12.54
N GLY A 93 -16.14 -8.37 -13.08
CA GLY A 93 -17.32 -7.77 -12.47
C GLY A 93 -18.36 -8.86 -12.32
N ILE A 94 -18.70 -9.17 -11.07
CA ILE A 94 -19.88 -9.95 -10.74
C ILE A 94 -21.10 -9.14 -11.18
#